data_AF-X0Y4Y1-F1
#
_entry.id   AF-X0Y4Y1-F1
#
_cell.length_a   1.000
_cell.length_b   1.000
_cell.length_c   1.000
_cell.angle_alpha   90.00
_cell.angle_beta   90.00
_cell.angle_gamma   90.00
#
_symmetry.space_group_name_H-M   'P 1'
#
loop_
_entity.id
_entity.type
_entity.pdbx_description
1 polymer ?
#
loop_
_entity_poly.entity_id
_entity_poly.type
_entity_poly.pdbx_seq_one_letter_code
_entity_poly.pdbx_strand_id
1 'polypeptide(L)'
;GVHQPAAVQECEFNKKAWNSISKRDQQMIRLAARLSTFDAWRDHAYKDLGAYKRFEKSGNTMLRLEPGFIKIAQKAANEWADKQVAGNAWFKKMLNHQRKFQRDMQVYPKMRSGPGTRTTIGKTHK
;
A
#
# COMPACT_ATOMS: atom_id res chain seq x y z
N GLY A 1 -8.36 -1.17 -0.30
CA GLY A 1 -9.65 -1.65 0.27
C GLY A 1 -9.43 -2.32 1.62
N VAL A 2 -10.48 -2.78 2.31
CA VAL A 2 -10.36 -3.46 3.62
C VAL A 2 -9.45 -4.69 3.57
N HIS A 3 -9.51 -5.47 2.48
CA HIS A 3 -8.66 -6.65 2.27
C HIS A 3 -7.20 -6.30 1.98
N GLN A 4 -6.97 -5.27 1.15
CA GLN A 4 -5.66 -4.88 0.65
C GLN A 4 -5.60 -3.35 0.57
N PRO A 5 -5.19 -2.67 1.65
CA PRO A 5 -5.12 -1.21 1.69
C PRO A 5 -3.99 -0.65 0.83
N ALA A 6 -2.95 -1.46 0.59
CA ALA A 6 -1.88 -1.20 -0.36
C ALA A 6 -1.49 -2.52 -1.05
N ALA A 7 -1.17 -2.45 -2.33
CA ALA A 7 -0.62 -3.55 -3.10
C ALA A 7 0.82 -3.20 -3.47
N VAL A 8 1.74 -4.14 -3.25
CA VAL A 8 3.10 -4.06 -3.76
C VAL A 8 3.27 -5.15 -4.79
N GLN A 9 4.01 -4.85 -5.87
CA GLN A 9 4.40 -5.86 -6.84
C GLN A 9 5.86 -6.24 -6.58
N GLU A 10 6.16 -7.51 -6.86
CA GLU A 10 7.46 -8.10 -6.59
C GLU A 10 8.09 -8.55 -7.90
N CYS A 11 9.41 -8.36 -8.01
CA CYS A 11 10.20 -8.88 -9.10
C CYS A 11 11.20 -9.85 -8.50
N GLU A 12 10.92 -11.14 -8.64
CA GLU A 12 11.75 -12.20 -8.10
C GLU A 12 12.86 -12.57 -9.09
N PHE A 13 14.06 -12.80 -8.55
CA PHE A 13 15.21 -13.24 -9.33
C PHE A 13 15.63 -14.64 -8.92
N ASN A 14 15.95 -15.49 -9.90
CA ASN A 14 16.67 -16.72 -9.61
C ASN A 14 18.00 -16.38 -8.92
N LYS A 15 18.28 -17.04 -7.78
CA LYS A 15 19.45 -16.72 -6.95
C LYS A 15 20.78 -16.96 -7.66
N LYS A 16 20.88 -18.00 -8.50
CA LYS A 16 22.11 -18.28 -9.28
C LYS A 16 22.33 -17.20 -10.34
N ALA A 17 21.28 -16.83 -11.07
CA ALA A 17 21.34 -15.75 -12.07
C ALA A 17 21.68 -14.40 -11.43
N TRP A 18 21.05 -14.07 -10.28
CA TRP A 18 21.38 -12.85 -9.54
C TRP A 18 22.86 -12.81 -9.16
N ASN A 19 23.39 -13.92 -8.65
CA ASN A 19 24.79 -14.01 -8.22
C ASN A 19 25.80 -13.95 -9.38
N SER A 20 25.40 -14.26 -10.61
CA SER A 20 26.27 -14.07 -11.79
C SER A 20 26.32 -12.64 -12.31
N ILE A 21 25.40 -11.76 -11.87
CA ILE A 21 25.39 -10.34 -12.24
C ILE A 21 26.47 -9.60 -11.44
N SER A 22 27.16 -8.66 -12.07
CA SER A 22 28.17 -7.83 -11.41
C SER A 22 27.58 -7.05 -10.22
N LYS A 23 28.38 -6.76 -9.18
CA LYS A 23 27.90 -5.98 -8.02
C LYS A 23 27.34 -4.61 -8.42
N ARG A 24 27.96 -3.96 -9.41
CA ARG A 24 27.52 -2.68 -9.95
C ARG A 24 26.13 -2.81 -10.57
N ASP A 25 25.91 -3.82 -11.41
CA ASP A 25 24.63 -3.98 -12.09
C ASP A 25 23.53 -4.44 -11.13
N GLN A 26 23.86 -5.26 -10.14
CA GLN A 26 22.93 -5.57 -9.04
C GLN A 26 22.46 -4.30 -8.31
N GLN A 27 23.35 -3.34 -8.07
CA GLN A 27 22.99 -2.05 -7.47
C GLN A 27 22.09 -1.23 -8.40
N MET A 28 22.41 -1.19 -9.70
CA MET A 28 21.58 -0.50 -10.70
C MET A 28 20.18 -1.10 -10.79
N ILE A 29 20.06 -2.44 -10.77
CA ILE A 29 18.76 -3.13 -10.76
C ILE A 29 17.97 -2.78 -9.50
N ARG A 30 18.61 -2.77 -8.31
CA ARG A 30 17.94 -2.37 -7.07
C ARG A 30 17.44 -0.93 -7.12
N LEU A 31 18.22 -0.02 -7.70
CA LEU A 31 17.81 1.38 -7.86
C LEU A 31 16.65 1.51 -8.84
N ALA A 32 16.72 0.83 -9.99
CA ALA A 32 15.65 0.79 -10.97
C ALA A 32 14.36 0.23 -10.36
N ALA A 33 14.42 -0.90 -9.66
CA ALA A 33 13.26 -1.49 -8.99
C ALA A 33 12.63 -0.54 -7.95
N ARG A 34 13.46 0.16 -7.16
CA ARG A 34 12.98 1.19 -6.23
C ARG A 34 12.27 2.32 -6.97
N LEU A 35 12.86 2.85 -8.03
CA LEU A 35 12.27 3.93 -8.83
C LEU A 35 10.94 3.48 -9.46
N SER A 36 10.93 2.33 -10.12
CA SER A 36 9.72 1.76 -10.73
C SER A 36 8.60 1.55 -9.72
N THR A 37 8.92 1.15 -8.48
CA THR A 37 7.92 1.04 -7.41
C THR A 37 7.29 2.40 -7.08
N PHE A 38 8.11 3.45 -6.94
CA PHE A 38 7.61 4.80 -6.67
C PHE A 38 6.82 5.39 -7.84
N ASP A 39 7.29 5.19 -9.07
CA ASP A 39 6.59 5.64 -10.27
C ASP A 39 5.25 4.94 -10.42
N ALA A 40 5.21 3.61 -10.26
CA ALA A 40 3.96 2.85 -10.32
C ALA A 40 2.97 3.31 -9.23
N TRP A 41 3.43 3.50 -8.00
CA TRP A 41 2.59 3.99 -6.92
C TRP A 41 2.00 5.38 -7.22
N ARG A 42 2.82 6.33 -7.67
CA ARG A 42 2.38 7.68 -8.07
C ARG A 42 1.37 7.62 -9.20
N ASP A 43 1.70 6.88 -10.25
CA ASP A 43 0.93 6.83 -11.48
C ASP A 43 -0.43 6.17 -11.28
N HIS A 44 -0.49 5.02 -10.61
CA HIS A 44 -1.75 4.35 -10.29
C HIS A 44 -2.63 5.28 -9.46
N ALA A 45 -2.09 5.86 -8.37
CA ALA A 45 -2.85 6.74 -7.50
C ALA A 45 -3.48 7.93 -8.25
N TYR A 46 -2.76 8.53 -9.21
CA TYR A 46 -3.29 9.65 -9.97
C TYR A 46 -4.27 9.21 -11.09
N LYS A 47 -3.94 8.15 -11.82
CA LYS A 47 -4.78 7.62 -12.91
C LYS A 47 -6.12 7.09 -12.37
N ASP A 48 -6.13 6.50 -11.18
CA ASP A 48 -7.32 6.00 -10.50
C ASP A 48 -8.34 7.11 -10.21
N LEU A 49 -7.90 8.35 -9.95
CA LEU A 49 -8.82 9.49 -9.75
C LEU A 49 -9.66 9.76 -11.00
N GLY A 50 -9.03 9.66 -12.18
CA GLY A 50 -9.71 9.80 -13.46
C GLY A 50 -10.65 8.63 -13.73
N ALA A 51 -10.22 7.40 -13.42
CA ALA A 51 -11.05 6.21 -13.57
C ALA A 51 -12.28 6.23 -12.67
N TYR A 52 -12.11 6.60 -11.40
CA TYR A 52 -13.20 6.75 -10.43
C TYR A 52 -14.29 7.70 -10.94
N LYS A 53 -13.90 8.89 -11.43
CA LYS A 53 -14.84 9.87 -12.01
C LYS A 53 -15.56 9.34 -13.26
N ARG A 54 -14.93 8.44 -14.03
CA ARG A 54 -15.60 7.80 -15.17
C ARG A 54 -16.64 6.81 -14.69
N PHE A 55 -16.32 5.95 -13.73
CA PHE A 55 -17.29 5.01 -13.15
C PHE A 55 -18.51 5.71 -12.56
N GLU A 56 -18.30 6.81 -11.82
CA GLU A 56 -19.42 7.61 -11.29
C GLU A 56 -20.35 8.14 -12.40
N LYS A 57 -19.78 8.55 -13.55
CA LYS A 57 -20.56 9.07 -14.68
C LYS A 57 -21.20 7.98 -15.54
N SER A 58 -20.65 6.77 -15.53
CA SER A 58 -21.11 5.64 -16.32
C SER A 58 -22.30 4.89 -15.70
N GLY A 59 -22.87 5.38 -14.60
CA GLY A 59 -24.03 4.78 -13.94
C GLY A 59 -23.68 3.71 -12.90
N ASN A 60 -22.41 3.58 -12.50
CA ASN A 60 -22.02 2.67 -11.44
C ASN A 60 -22.55 3.15 -10.08
N THR A 61 -23.08 2.23 -9.28
CA THR A 61 -23.38 2.51 -7.86
C THR A 61 -22.10 2.40 -7.04
N MET A 62 -21.61 3.51 -6.53
CA MET A 62 -20.39 3.57 -5.73
C MET A 62 -20.73 3.37 -4.25
N LEU A 63 -20.50 2.14 -3.75
CA LEU A 63 -20.80 1.79 -2.36
C LEU A 63 -19.58 1.95 -1.46
N ARG A 64 -19.82 2.44 -0.24
CA ARG A 64 -18.83 2.42 0.85
C ARG A 64 -19.27 1.41 1.89
N LEU A 65 -18.35 0.52 2.28
CA LEU A 65 -18.60 -0.43 3.35
C LEU A 65 -18.91 0.30 4.66
N GLU A 66 -19.88 -0.21 5.39
CA GLU A 66 -20.26 0.34 6.69
C GLU A 66 -19.11 0.23 7.70
N PRO A 67 -18.93 1.23 8.59
CA PRO A 67 -17.88 1.17 9.61
C PRO A 67 -17.94 -0.09 10.50
N GLY A 68 -19.14 -0.57 10.81
CA GLY A 68 -19.36 -1.79 11.59
C GLY A 68 -18.80 -3.03 10.89
N PHE A 69 -19.07 -3.17 9.59
CA PHE A 69 -18.52 -4.25 8.77
C PHE A 69 -16.98 -4.18 8.72
N ILE A 70 -16.41 -2.99 8.48
CA ILE A 70 -14.96 -2.78 8.43
C ILE A 70 -14.31 -3.23 9.74
N LYS A 71 -14.88 -2.84 10.89
CA LYS A 71 -14.37 -3.21 12.22
C LYS A 71 -14.41 -4.72 12.44
N ILE A 72 -15.50 -5.38 12.06
CA ILE A 72 -15.65 -6.84 12.19
C ILE A 72 -14.63 -7.56 11.30
N ALA A 73 -14.48 -7.14 10.05
CA ALA A 73 -13.51 -7.72 9.11
C ALA A 73 -12.07 -7.57 9.63
N GLN A 74 -11.71 -6.39 10.15
CA GLN A 74 -10.38 -6.16 10.75
C GLN A 74 -10.15 -7.00 12.01
N LYS A 75 -11.17 -7.17 12.86
CA LYS A 75 -11.09 -8.05 14.04
C LYS A 75 -10.83 -9.50 13.62
N ALA A 76 -11.64 -10.02 12.70
CA ALA A 76 -11.49 -11.39 12.20
C ALA A 76 -10.10 -11.64 11.56
N ALA A 77 -9.61 -10.69 10.76
CA ALA A 77 -8.27 -10.79 10.17
C ALA A 77 -7.15 -10.81 11.23
N ASN A 78 -7.27 -10.00 12.28
CA ASN A 78 -6.31 -9.99 13.38
C ASN A 78 -6.33 -11.31 14.16
N GLU A 79 -7.51 -11.82 14.51
CA GLU A 79 -7.66 -13.10 15.21
C GLU A 79 -7.09 -14.26 14.40
N TRP A 80 -7.31 -14.26 13.08
CA TRP A 80 -6.68 -15.24 12.20
C TRP A 80 -5.16 -15.12 12.20
N ALA A 81 -4.62 -13.90 12.07
CA ALA A 81 -3.18 -13.66 12.08
C ALA A 81 -2.54 -14.09 13.41
N ASP A 82 -3.21 -13.86 14.54
CA ASP A 82 -2.73 -14.29 15.86
C ASP A 82 -2.67 -15.82 15.97
N LYS A 83 -3.62 -16.55 15.35
CA LYS A 83 -3.54 -18.01 15.25
C LYS A 83 -2.36 -18.48 14.40
N GLN A 84 -2.04 -17.78 13.31
CA GLN A 84 -0.90 -18.12 12.44
C GLN A 84 0.46 -17.93 13.11
N VAL A 85 0.53 -17.20 14.23
CA VAL A 85 1.77 -17.07 15.01
C VAL A 85 2.19 -18.41 15.63
N ALA A 86 1.23 -19.26 15.99
CA ALA A 86 1.52 -20.57 16.56
C ALA A 86 2.23 -21.45 15.53
N GLY A 87 3.43 -21.92 15.87
CA GLY A 87 4.24 -22.76 14.97
C GLY A 87 4.97 -22.03 13.84
N ASN A 88 4.86 -20.69 13.71
CA ASN A 88 5.51 -19.94 12.63
C ASN A 88 6.29 -18.72 13.17
N ALA A 89 7.55 -18.94 13.53
CA ALA A 89 8.44 -17.90 14.06
C ALA A 89 8.70 -16.76 13.06
N TRP A 90 8.76 -17.07 11.75
CA TRP A 90 8.95 -16.06 10.71
C TRP A 90 7.73 -15.15 10.58
N PHE A 91 6.53 -15.73 10.53
CA PHE A 91 5.29 -14.97 10.48
C PHE A 91 5.12 -14.11 11.74
N LYS A 92 5.43 -14.65 12.93
CA LYS A 92 5.45 -13.88 14.19
C LYS A 92 6.32 -12.63 14.08
N LYS A 93 7.54 -12.76 13.54
CA LYS A 93 8.45 -11.64 13.36
C LYS A 93 7.85 -10.59 12.42
N MET A 94 7.30 -11.01 11.29
CA MET A 94 6.72 -10.09 10.29
C MET A 94 5.46 -9.38 10.80
N LEU A 95 4.54 -10.12 11.43
CA LEU A 95 3.33 -9.55 12.02
C LEU A 95 3.66 -8.52 13.10
N ASN A 96 4.63 -8.81 13.97
CA ASN A 96 5.07 -7.87 15.00
C ASN A 96 5.68 -6.60 14.41
N HIS A 97 6.52 -6.74 13.39
CA HIS A 97 7.11 -5.59 12.70
C HIS A 97 6.02 -4.72 12.04
N GLN A 98 5.08 -5.33 11.32
CA GLN A 98 3.96 -4.65 10.70
C GLN A 98 3.10 -3.89 11.73
N ARG A 99 2.70 -4.56 12.82
CA ARG A 99 1.89 -3.95 13.88
C ARG A 99 2.61 -2.82 14.62
N LYS A 100 3.93 -2.95 14.81
CA LYS A 100 4.73 -1.85 15.40
C LYS A 100 4.69 -0.63 14.48
N PHE A 101 4.98 -0.82 13.19
CA PHE A 101 4.92 0.27 12.22
C PHE A 101 3.53 0.93 12.17
N GLN A 102 2.46 0.14 12.16
CA GLN A 102 1.09 0.67 12.20
C GLN A 102 0.81 1.52 13.45
N ARG A 103 1.30 1.09 14.63
CA ARG A 103 1.20 1.87 15.87
C ARG A 103 2.00 3.17 15.80
N ASP A 104 3.24 3.10 15.33
CA ASP A 104 4.09 4.28 15.17
C ASP A 104 3.45 5.30 14.19
N MET A 105 2.78 4.83 13.14
CA MET A 105 2.11 5.70 12.15
C MET A 105 0.83 6.36 12.65
N GLN A 106 0.30 6.01 13.84
CA GLN A 106 -0.91 6.64 14.38
C GLN A 106 -0.76 8.14 14.68
N VAL A 107 0.48 8.62 14.88
CA VAL A 107 0.79 10.04 15.07
C VAL A 107 0.81 10.82 13.75
N TYR A 108 0.94 10.15 12.60
CA TYR A 108 1.09 10.81 11.30
C TYR A 108 0.01 11.87 11.00
N PRO A 109 -1.29 11.61 11.22
CA PRO A 109 -2.33 12.61 10.97
C PRO A 109 -2.26 13.84 11.88
N LYS A 110 -1.61 13.74 13.06
CA LYS A 110 -1.36 14.87 13.96
C LYS A 110 -0.21 15.75 13.45
N MET A 111 0.79 15.12 12.83
CA MET A 111 1.96 15.80 12.28
C MET A 111 1.64 16.50 10.95
N ARG A 112 0.79 15.90 10.11
CA ARG A 112 0.55 16.35 8.73
C ARG A 112 -0.87 16.06 8.27
N SER A 113 -1.49 17.06 7.65
CA SER A 113 -2.78 16.90 6.95
C SER A 113 -2.65 15.96 5.75
N GLY A 114 -3.69 15.19 5.48
CA GLY A 114 -3.71 14.24 4.37
C GLY A 114 -3.55 14.91 2.99
N PRO A 115 -3.03 14.18 1.98
CA PRO A 115 -3.10 14.64 0.59
C PRO A 115 -4.54 14.99 0.19
N GLY A 116 -4.73 16.09 -0.54
CA GLY A 116 -6.05 16.51 -1.02
C GLY A 116 -6.97 17.18 0.01
N THR A 117 -6.53 17.39 1.26
CA THR A 117 -7.38 18.00 2.31
C THR A 117 -7.37 19.54 2.30
N ARG A 118 -6.75 20.19 1.31
CA ARG A 118 -6.82 21.66 1.19
C ARG A 118 -8.24 22.06 0.79
N THR A 119 -8.88 22.89 1.60
CA THR A 119 -10.26 23.35 1.40
C THR A 119 -10.38 24.54 0.47
N THR A 120 -9.30 25.31 0.30
CA THR A 120 -9.24 26.45 -0.63
C THR A 120 -8.11 26.22 -1.62
N ILE A 121 -8.47 25.98 -2.88
CA ILE A 121 -7.55 25.74 -3.98
C ILE A 121 -7.67 26.92 -4.96
N GLY A 122 -6.54 27.55 -5.27
CA GLY A 122 -6.49 28.64 -6.25
C GLY A 122 -6.87 28.18 -7.66
N LYS A 123 -7.21 29.13 -8.54
CA LYS A 123 -7.49 28.83 -9.95
C LYS A 123 -6.22 28.32 -10.64
N THR A 124 -6.39 27.41 -11.59
CA THR A 124 -5.31 27.08 -12.53
C THR A 124 -5.11 28.25 -13.49
N HIS A 125 -3.87 28.70 -13.66
CA HIS A 125 -3.51 29.69 -14.67
C HIS A 125 -3.16 28.97 -15.97
N LYS A 126 -3.58 29.56 -17.10
CA LYS A 126 -3.20 29.07 -18.43
C LYS A 126 -1.78 29.48 -18.76
#